data_AF-A0A2R6PRX1-F1
#
_entry.id   AF-A0A2R6PRX1-F1
#
_cell.length_a   1.000
_cell.length_b   1.000
_cell.length_c   1.000
_cell.angle_alpha   90.00
_cell.angle_beta   90.00
_cell.angle_gamma   90.00
#
_symmetry.space_group_name_H-M   'P 1'
#
loop_
_entity.id
_entity.type
_entity.pdbx_description
1 polymer ?
#
loop_
_entity_poly.entity_id
_entity_poly.type
_entity_poly.pdbx_seq_one_letter_code
_entity_poly.pdbx_strand_id
1 'polypeptide(L)' 'MVQRLTYRKRQCYSTKANHHRIVKTPGGKLLYQSTKKRTSAV' A
#
# COMPACT_ATOMS: atom_id res chain seq x y z
N MET A 1 17.65 12.94 -0.85
CA MET A 1 17.26 11.50 -0.91
C MET A 1 15.78 11.36 -0.55
N VAL A 2 15.04 10.43 -1.16
CA VAL A 2 13.59 10.21 -0.92
C VAL A 2 13.36 8.95 -0.07
N GLN A 3 12.28 8.91 0.71
CA GLN A 3 11.91 7.72 1.47
C GLN A 3 11.39 6.62 0.53
N ARG A 4 12.12 5.50 0.45
CA ARG A 4 11.69 4.28 -0.25
C ARG A 4 10.82 3.42 0.67
N LEU A 5 9.91 2.64 0.06
CA LEU A 5 8.93 1.84 0.78
C LEU A 5 9.10 0.36 0.47
N THR A 6 8.83 -0.47 1.46
CA THR A 6 8.80 -1.93 1.36
C THR A 6 7.39 -2.45 1.61
N TYR A 7 7.00 -3.50 0.90
CA TYR A 7 5.73 -4.17 1.17
C TYR A 7 5.74 -4.76 2.58
N ARG A 8 4.61 -4.64 3.29
CA ARG A 8 4.45 -5.18 4.65
C ARG A 8 3.95 -6.63 4.68
N LYS A 9 3.42 -7.12 3.56
CA LYS A 9 2.98 -8.50 3.39
C LYS A 9 4.07 -9.31 2.69
N ARG A 10 4.05 -10.63 2.87
CA ARG A 10 4.96 -11.56 2.18
C ARG A 10 4.79 -11.57 0.65
N GLN A 11 3.65 -11.12 0.14
CA GLN A 11 3.43 -11.03 -1.30
C GLN A 11 4.22 -9.84 -1.87
N CYS A 12 5.30 -10.14 -2.58
CA CYS A 12 6.21 -9.13 -3.13
C CYS A 12 5.82 -8.60 -4.51
N TYR A 13 4.79 -9.18 -5.14
CA TYR A 13 4.40 -8.85 -6.51
C TYR A 13 3.25 -7.83 -6.58
N SER A 14 3.25 -7.04 -7.66
CA SER A 14 2.19 -6.09 -7.98
C SER A 14 0.98 -6.81 -8.58
N THR A 15 0.12 -7.35 -7.72
CA THR A 15 -1.13 -7.98 -8.13
C THR A 15 -2.33 -7.13 -7.73
N LYS A 16 -3.48 -7.32 -8.39
CA LYS A 16 -4.72 -6.61 -8.08
C LYS A 16 -5.15 -6.75 -6.61
N ALA A 17 -4.77 -7.84 -5.94
CA ALA A 17 -5.08 -8.07 -4.53
C ALA A 17 -4.10 -7.37 -3.57
N ASN A 18 -2.92 -6.97 -4.07
CA ASN A 18 -1.83 -6.39 -3.31
C ASN A 18 -1.61 -4.91 -3.68
N HIS A 19 -2.69 -4.21 -4.03
CA HIS A 19 -2.61 -2.76 -4.20
C HIS A 19 -2.49 -2.06 -2.84
N HIS A 20 -1.71 -0.99 -2.83
CA HIS A 20 -1.42 -0.21 -1.64
C HIS A 20 -1.56 1.27 -1.92
N ARG A 21 -1.99 2.02 -0.90
CA ARG A 21 -1.95 3.48 -0.89
C ARG A 21 -0.76 3.94 -0.04
N ILE A 22 -0.03 4.94 -0.52
CA ILE A 22 1.02 5.59 0.25
C ILE A 22 0.36 6.63 1.16
N VAL A 23 0.63 6.53 2.47
CA VAL A 23 0.09 7.44 3.49
C VAL A 23 1.24 8.04 4.29
N LYS A 24 1.16 9.35 4.58
CA LYS A 24 2.04 10.01 5.53
C LYS A 24 1.50 9.80 6.94
N THR A 25 2.29 9.15 7.76
CA THR A 25 1.96 8.90 9.17
C THR A 25 2.23 10.15 10.02
N PRO A 26 1.59 10.28 11.20
CA PRO A 26 1.88 11.38 12.13
C PRO A 26 3.36 11.50 12.52
N GLY A 27 4.08 10.37 12.59
CA GLY A 27 5.53 10.33 12.81
C GLY A 27 6.38 10.77 11.61
N GLY A 28 5.78 11.38 10.58
CA GLY A 28 6.48 11.95 9.42
C GLY A 28 6.95 10.94 8.37
N LYS A 29 6.70 9.63 8.56
CA LYS A 29 7.13 8.56 7.64
C LYS A 29 6.05 8.22 6.63
N LEU A 30 6.45 7.93 5.39
CA LEU A 30 5.62 7.32 4.36
C LEU A 30 5.51 5.81 4.60
N LEU A 31 4.31 5.25 4.40
CA LEU A 31 4.03 3.82 4.57
C LEU A 31 3.01 3.34 3.52
N TYR A 32 3.09 2.06 3.13
CA TYR A 32 2.01 1.37 2.43
C TYR A 32 0.86 0.95 3.35
N GLN A 33 -0.34 1.41 3.05
CA GLN A 33 -1.60 0.93 3.60
C GLN A 33 -2.27 -0.02 2.59
N SER A 34 -2.72 -1.21 3.02
CA SER A 34 -3.40 -2.16 2.13
C SER A 34 -4.78 -1.67 1.72
N THR A 35 -5.05 -1.65 0.42
CA THR A 35 -6.38 -1.38 -0.12
C THR A 35 -7.07 -2.66 -0.52
N LYS A 36 -8.37 -2.80 -0.21
CA LYS A 36 -9.19 -3.92 -0.70
C LYS A 36 -9.51 -3.70 -2.19
N LYS A 37 -9.81 -4.79 -2.90
CA LYS A 37 -10.30 -4.72 -4.29
C LYS A 37 -11.63 -3.96 -4.32
N ARG A 38 -11.84 -3.15 -5.35
CA ARG A 38 -13.13 -2.54 -5.62
C ARG A 38 -14.09 -3.62 -6.09
N THR A 39 -15.23 -3.74 -5.44
CA THR A 39 -16.36 -4.52 -5.94
C THR A 39 -17.16 -3.63 -6.88
N SER A 40 -17.66 -4.19 -7.97
CA SER A 40 -18.66 -3.48 -8.79
C SER A 40 -19.88 -3.21 -7.91
N ALA A 41 -20.40 -1.98 -7.93
CA ALA A 41 -21.70 -1.69 -7.33
C ALA A 41 -22.76 -2.47 -8.12
N VAL A 42 -23.61 -3.19 -7.41
CA VAL A 42 -24.86 -3.77 -7.95
C VAL A 42 -25.93 -2.71 -7.87
#